data_AF-A0A0C9UP88-F1
#
_entry.id   AF-A0A0C9UP88-F1
#
_cell.length_a   1.000
_cell.length_b   1.000
_cell.length_c   1.000
_cell.angle_alpha   90.00
_cell.angle_beta   90.00
_cell.angle_gamma   90.00
#
_symmetry.space_group_name_H-M   'P 1'
#
loop_
_entity.id
_entity.type
_entity.pdbx_description
1 polymer ?
#
loop_
_entity_poly.entity_id
_entity_poly.type
_entity_poly.pdbx_seq_one_letter_code
_entity_poly.pdbx_strand_id
1 'polypeptide(L)'
;PYTSRKPRKPSNKDAPKTSAKSNLPEKHQNLTLHDWMTVFAYINVHPGIPQDQIIQHFKTHKTDALIFDQSTLSRKLPKRAKLEARVNEHPNALSSKRPRIVTSPEVECASYLWVKHMEEKGEVVNSPMLSEKRAIFEEQFSVP
;
A
#
# COMPACT_ATOMS: atom_id res chain seq x y z
N PRO A 1 11.30 -23.16 15.89
CA PRO A 1 11.09 -22.56 17.23
C PRO A 1 10.17 -21.33 17.16
N TYR A 2 8.91 -21.48 17.56
CA TYR A 2 7.92 -20.40 17.56
C TYR A 2 8.09 -19.47 18.77
N THR A 3 8.28 -18.17 18.54
CA THR A 3 8.34 -17.16 19.60
C THR A 3 6.93 -16.89 20.15
N SER A 4 6.76 -16.95 21.47
CA SER A 4 5.47 -16.78 22.15
C SER A 4 4.89 -15.38 21.98
N ARG A 5 3.56 -15.29 21.86
CA ARG A 5 2.83 -14.02 21.78
C ARG A 5 2.94 -13.25 23.11
N LYS A 6 3.18 -11.94 23.02
CA LYS A 6 3.18 -11.03 24.19
C LYS A 6 1.83 -11.10 24.93
N PRO A 7 1.83 -11.06 26.28
CA PRO A 7 0.59 -11.10 27.06
C PRO A 7 -0.28 -9.87 26.82
N ARG A 8 -1.60 -10.08 26.76
CA ARG A 8 -2.59 -9.00 26.71
C ARG A 8 -2.56 -8.19 28.01
N LYS A 9 -2.59 -6.85 27.90
CA LYS A 9 -2.71 -5.95 29.05
C LYS A 9 -3.99 -6.27 29.84
N PRO A 10 -3.93 -6.33 31.18
CA PRO A 10 -5.12 -6.46 32.01
C PRO A 10 -6.01 -5.22 31.89
N SER A 11 -7.31 -5.43 31.78
CA SER A 11 -8.33 -4.39 31.80
C SER A 11 -8.56 -3.92 33.23
N ASN A 12 -8.31 -2.64 33.52
CA ASN A 12 -8.65 -2.02 34.82
C ASN A 12 -10.17 -1.96 34.98
N LYS A 13 -10.74 -2.80 35.86
CA LYS A 13 -12.16 -2.79 36.19
C LYS A 13 -12.55 -1.72 37.22
N ASP A 14 -11.56 -1.07 37.84
CA ASP A 14 -11.77 -0.12 38.95
C ASP A 14 -11.55 1.36 38.56
N ALA A 15 -11.59 1.70 37.27
CA ALA A 15 -11.46 3.07 36.82
C ALA A 15 -12.80 3.84 36.93
N PRO A 16 -12.81 5.09 37.42
CA PRO A 16 -14.02 5.90 37.48
C PRO A 16 -14.59 6.17 36.08
N LYS A 17 -15.93 6.13 35.98
CA LYS A 17 -16.67 6.33 34.73
C LYS A 17 -16.41 7.75 34.20
N THR A 18 -15.59 7.86 33.16
CA THR A 18 -15.16 9.15 32.60
C THR A 18 -15.93 9.42 31.30
N SER A 19 -16.53 10.61 31.18
CA SER A 19 -17.22 11.07 29.95
C SER A 19 -16.26 11.50 28.82
N ALA A 20 -14.95 11.27 29.00
CA ALA A 20 -13.93 11.64 28.04
C ALA A 20 -14.12 10.81 26.76
N LYS A 21 -14.40 11.51 25.66
CA LYS A 21 -14.42 10.90 24.33
C LYS A 21 -13.02 10.36 24.07
N SER A 22 -12.93 9.08 23.67
CA SER A 22 -11.67 8.51 23.26
C SER A 22 -11.14 9.29 22.05
N ASN A 23 -10.03 10.02 22.23
CA ASN A 23 -9.24 10.57 21.13
C ASN A 23 -8.48 9.45 20.40
N LEU A 24 -9.17 8.38 20.02
CA LEU A 24 -8.55 7.42 19.11
C LEU A 24 -8.47 8.12 17.77
N PRO A 25 -7.26 8.49 17.29
CA PRO A 25 -7.15 9.08 15.97
C PRO A 25 -7.76 8.10 14.98
N GLU A 26 -8.57 8.61 14.04
CA GLU A 26 -8.94 7.83 12.86
C GLU A 26 -7.68 7.16 12.33
N LYS A 27 -7.73 5.83 12.21
CA LYS A 27 -6.57 5.04 11.87
C LYS A 27 -6.02 5.55 10.53
N HIS A 28 -4.86 6.20 10.57
CA HIS A 28 -4.20 6.74 9.39
C HIS A 28 -4.14 5.67 8.31
N GLN A 29 -4.84 5.90 7.20
CA GLN A 29 -4.78 5.03 6.05
C GLN A 29 -3.60 5.45 5.17
N ASN A 30 -2.91 4.45 4.61
CA ASN A 30 -1.89 4.76 3.62
C ASN A 30 -2.56 5.34 2.37
N LEU A 31 -2.11 6.51 1.96
CA LEU A 31 -2.46 7.13 0.68
C LEU A 31 -1.96 6.28 -0.49
N THR A 32 -2.71 6.28 -1.58
CA THR A 32 -2.35 5.60 -2.82
C THR A 32 -1.21 6.33 -3.53
N LEU A 33 -0.57 5.67 -4.51
CA LEU A 33 0.44 6.33 -5.33
C LEU A 33 -0.15 7.52 -6.09
N HIS A 34 -1.38 7.39 -6.59
CA HIS A 34 -2.14 8.47 -7.22
C HIS A 34 -2.27 9.69 -6.30
N ASP A 35 -2.72 9.49 -5.06
CA ASP A 35 -2.86 10.58 -4.08
C ASP A 35 -1.52 11.29 -3.86
N TRP A 36 -0.42 10.54 -3.77
CA TRP A 36 0.92 11.14 -3.66
C TRP A 36 1.31 11.94 -4.90
N MET A 37 0.95 11.50 -6.11
CA MET A 37 1.18 12.26 -7.33
C MET A 37 0.39 13.57 -7.33
N THR A 38 -0.87 13.55 -6.90
CA THR A 38 -1.70 14.75 -6.76
C THR A 38 -1.09 15.75 -5.76
N VAL A 39 -0.59 15.26 -4.63
CA VAL A 39 0.10 16.09 -3.63
C VAL A 39 1.38 16.71 -4.22
N PHE A 40 2.20 15.95 -4.96
CA PHE A 40 3.41 16.47 -5.59
C PHE A 40 3.11 17.47 -6.70
N ALA A 41 2.08 17.23 -7.51
CA ALA A 41 1.61 18.17 -8.52
C ALA A 41 1.20 19.51 -7.88
N TYR A 42 0.45 19.46 -6.77
CA TYR A 42 0.07 20.66 -6.03
C TYR A 42 1.28 21.44 -5.51
N ILE A 43 2.29 20.77 -4.98
CA ILE A 43 3.54 21.40 -4.50
C ILE A 43 4.29 22.09 -5.64
N ASN A 44 4.33 21.51 -6.83
CA ASN A 44 5.00 22.11 -7.98
C ASN A 44 4.33 23.41 -8.44
N VAL A 45 2.99 23.45 -8.39
CA VAL A 45 2.21 24.63 -8.77
C VAL A 45 2.30 25.74 -7.72
N HIS A 46 2.58 25.39 -6.46
CA HIS A 46 2.61 26.32 -5.35
C HIS A 46 3.97 26.34 -4.61
N PRO A 47 5.04 26.80 -5.28
CA PRO A 47 6.35 26.90 -4.64
C PRO A 47 6.30 27.89 -3.48
N GLY A 48 6.85 27.49 -2.33
CA GLY A 48 6.96 28.36 -1.14
C GLY A 48 5.78 28.28 -0.16
N ILE A 49 4.71 27.53 -0.46
CA ILE A 49 3.67 27.26 0.53
C ILE A 49 4.23 26.33 1.62
N PRO A 50 4.01 26.64 2.91
CA PRO A 50 4.48 25.80 4.00
C PRO A 50 3.68 24.48 4.09
N GLN A 51 4.31 23.43 4.62
CA GLN A 51 3.75 22.07 4.61
C GLN A 51 2.41 21.95 5.35
N ASP A 52 2.22 22.72 6.41
CA ASP A 52 0.97 22.79 7.18
C ASP A 52 -0.21 23.26 6.32
N GLN A 53 -0.01 24.29 5.49
CA GLN A 53 -1.03 24.78 4.57
C GLN A 53 -1.35 23.77 3.47
N ILE A 54 -0.34 23.06 2.95
CA ILE A 54 -0.56 21.96 2.00
C ILE A 54 -1.44 20.87 2.62
N ILE A 55 -1.15 20.47 3.86
CA ILE A 55 -1.94 19.47 4.58
C ILE A 55 -3.37 19.96 4.82
N GLN A 56 -3.52 21.23 5.21
CA GLN A 56 -4.83 21.82 5.44
C GLN A 56 -5.66 21.83 4.16
N HIS A 57 -5.07 22.21 3.03
CA HIS A 57 -5.71 22.19 1.72
C HIS A 57 -6.28 20.81 1.39
N PHE A 58 -5.49 19.75 1.54
CA PHE A 58 -5.95 18.39 1.23
C PHE A 58 -6.93 17.81 2.26
N LYS A 59 -6.92 18.29 3.51
CA LYS A 59 -7.88 17.87 4.54
C LYS A 59 -9.27 18.48 4.38
N THR A 60 -9.39 19.67 3.78
CA THR A 60 -10.67 20.39 3.67
C THR A 60 -11.52 19.95 2.47
N HIS A 61 -11.01 19.06 1.61
CA HIS A 61 -11.77 18.51 0.49
C HIS A 61 -12.96 17.67 0.98
N LYS A 62 -14.17 17.92 0.46
CA LYS A 62 -15.40 17.26 0.93
C LYS A 62 -15.55 15.80 0.49
N THR A 63 -14.99 15.45 -0.67
CA THR A 63 -15.17 14.12 -1.29
C THR A 63 -13.88 13.31 -1.29
N ASP A 64 -12.73 13.96 -1.51
CA ASP A 64 -11.41 13.32 -1.61
C ASP A 64 -10.44 13.88 -0.58
N ALA A 65 -10.86 13.96 0.68
CA ALA A 65 -10.00 14.41 1.77
C ALA A 65 -8.79 13.48 1.92
N LEU A 66 -7.58 14.00 1.70
CA LEU A 66 -6.36 13.24 1.95
C LEU A 66 -5.88 13.53 3.37
N ILE A 67 -5.99 12.52 4.24
CA ILE A 67 -5.62 12.65 5.64
C ILE A 67 -4.18 12.16 5.84
N PHE A 68 -3.25 13.10 5.95
CA PHE A 68 -1.86 12.85 6.31
C PHE A 68 -1.32 13.95 7.22
N ASP A 69 -0.17 13.71 7.84
CA ASP A 69 0.50 14.66 8.71
C ASP A 69 1.77 15.23 8.06
N GLN A 70 2.34 16.24 8.70
CA GLN A 70 3.54 16.91 8.24
C GLN A 70 4.74 15.97 8.20
N SER A 71 4.83 15.05 9.16
CA SER A 71 5.92 14.08 9.19
C SER A 71 5.86 13.12 8.01
N THR A 72 4.66 12.69 7.58
CA THR A 72 4.49 11.83 6.40
C THR A 72 4.89 12.58 5.13
N LEU A 73 4.45 13.83 4.97
CA LEU A 73 4.82 14.64 3.81
C LEU A 73 6.34 14.84 3.73
N SER A 74 6.95 15.24 4.84
CA SER A 74 8.41 15.41 4.95
C SER A 74 9.17 14.13 4.60
N ARG A 75 8.72 12.96 5.07
CA ARG A 75 9.34 11.66 4.72
C ARG A 75 9.15 11.25 3.25
N LYS A 76 8.13 11.79 2.57
CA LYS A 76 7.79 11.45 1.19
C LYS A 76 8.53 12.30 0.17
N LEU A 77 8.81 13.56 0.47
CA LEU A 77 9.51 14.48 -0.42
C LEU A 77 10.88 13.93 -0.91
N PRO A 78 11.78 13.39 -0.06
CA PRO A 78 13.04 12.82 -0.54
C PRO A 78 12.87 11.58 -1.43
N LYS A 79 11.72 10.90 -1.34
CA LYS A 79 11.41 9.68 -2.09
C LYS A 79 10.61 9.95 -3.35
N ARG A 80 10.40 11.23 -3.69
CA ARG A 80 9.55 11.65 -4.81
C ARG A 80 9.98 11.01 -6.13
N ALA A 81 11.24 11.16 -6.53
CA ALA A 81 11.74 10.59 -7.78
C ALA A 81 11.49 9.07 -7.89
N LYS A 82 11.68 8.35 -6.76
CA LYS A 82 11.37 6.92 -6.69
C LYS A 82 9.88 6.65 -6.83
N LEU A 83 9.00 7.47 -6.26
CA LEU A 83 7.55 7.30 -6.39
C LEU A 83 7.06 7.65 -7.80
N GLU A 84 7.62 8.67 -8.45
CA GLU A 84 7.29 9.05 -9.82
C GLU A 84 7.72 7.95 -10.82
N ALA A 85 8.91 7.37 -10.65
CA ALA A 85 9.36 6.25 -11.47
C ALA A 85 8.42 5.03 -11.38
N ARG A 86 7.80 4.81 -10.22
CA ARG A 86 6.87 3.69 -9.98
C ARG A 86 5.56 3.79 -10.74
N VAL A 87 5.18 4.98 -11.24
CA VAL A 87 3.92 5.17 -11.97
C VAL A 87 3.85 4.24 -13.19
N ASN A 88 4.99 3.97 -13.82
CA ASN A 88 5.09 3.17 -15.04
C ASN A 88 5.47 1.69 -14.80
N GLU A 89 5.60 1.24 -13.54
CA GLU A 89 6.04 -0.14 -13.25
C GLU A 89 4.97 -1.20 -13.58
N HIS A 90 3.70 -0.92 -13.27
CA HIS A 90 2.62 -1.88 -13.45
C HIS A 90 1.27 -1.17 -13.65
N PRO A 91 0.29 -1.78 -14.37
CA PRO A 91 -0.97 -1.10 -14.71
C PRO A 91 -1.74 -0.61 -13.48
N ASN A 92 -1.65 -1.33 -12.36
CA ASN A 92 -2.32 -0.97 -11.11
C ASN A 92 -1.45 -0.12 -10.16
N ALA A 93 -0.36 0.50 -10.64
CA ALA A 93 0.60 1.24 -9.81
C ALA A 93 -0.05 2.39 -9.05
N LEU A 94 -0.88 3.17 -9.74
CA LEU A 94 -1.56 4.34 -9.19
C LEU A 94 -2.51 3.98 -8.04
N SER A 95 -3.24 2.86 -8.15
CA SER A 95 -4.14 2.38 -7.10
C SER A 95 -3.39 1.74 -5.91
N SER A 96 -2.10 1.42 -6.06
CA SER A 96 -1.34 0.74 -5.02
C SER A 96 -0.97 1.69 -3.88
N LYS A 97 -1.17 1.24 -2.63
CA LYS A 97 -0.73 1.96 -1.42
C LYS A 97 0.74 1.67 -1.05
N ARG A 98 1.29 0.57 -1.55
CA ARG A 98 2.63 0.04 -1.23
C ARG A 98 3.31 -0.51 -2.48
N PRO A 99 4.65 -0.55 -2.52
CA PRO A 99 5.35 -1.28 -3.57
C PRO A 99 4.95 -2.76 -3.55
N ARG A 100 4.66 -3.30 -4.73
CA ARG A 100 4.53 -4.75 -4.92
C ARG A 100 5.96 -5.30 -4.93
N ILE A 101 6.28 -6.11 -3.92
CA ILE A 101 7.56 -6.82 -3.87
C ILE A 101 7.24 -8.26 -4.18
N VAL A 102 7.73 -8.71 -5.32
CA VAL A 102 7.56 -10.08 -5.81
C VAL A 102 8.89 -10.76 -5.59
N THR A 103 8.89 -11.87 -4.86
CA THR A 103 10.14 -12.59 -4.55
C THR A 103 10.85 -13.06 -5.82
N SER A 104 10.08 -13.49 -6.83
CA SER A 104 10.58 -14.04 -8.08
C SER A 104 9.74 -13.52 -9.25
N PRO A 105 10.14 -12.40 -9.89
CA PRO A 105 9.34 -11.76 -10.93
C PRO A 105 9.15 -12.65 -12.16
N GLU A 106 10.12 -13.52 -12.46
CA GLU A 106 10.06 -14.48 -13.58
C GLU A 106 8.97 -15.53 -13.37
N VAL A 107 8.90 -16.10 -12.17
CA VAL A 107 7.86 -17.08 -11.76
C VAL A 107 6.47 -16.44 -11.83
N GLU A 108 6.32 -15.20 -11.37
CA GLU A 108 5.03 -14.50 -11.42
C GLU A 108 4.63 -14.16 -12.85
N CYS A 109 5.57 -13.75 -13.70
CA CYS A 109 5.33 -13.49 -15.12
C CYS A 109 4.90 -14.78 -15.85
N ALA A 110 5.62 -15.89 -15.65
CA ALA A 110 5.28 -17.18 -16.23
C ALA A 110 3.91 -17.68 -15.77
N SER A 111 3.59 -17.48 -14.48
CA SER A 111 2.29 -17.79 -13.91
C SER A 111 1.17 -16.96 -14.53
N TYR A 112 1.37 -15.65 -14.70
CA TYR A 112 0.41 -14.77 -15.38
C TYR A 112 0.16 -15.19 -16.84
N LEU A 113 1.22 -15.45 -17.60
CA LEU A 113 1.12 -15.90 -18.99
C LEU A 113 0.39 -17.24 -19.10
N TRP A 114 0.67 -18.17 -18.18
CA TRP A 114 -0.02 -19.45 -18.14
C TRP A 114 -1.52 -19.30 -17.82
N VAL A 115 -1.88 -18.48 -16.83
CA VAL A 115 -3.30 -18.21 -16.51
C VAL A 115 -4.02 -17.62 -17.72
N LYS A 116 -3.43 -16.63 -18.37
CA LYS A 116 -4.01 -16.02 -19.57
C LYS A 116 -4.26 -17.04 -20.69
N HIS A 117 -3.30 -17.94 -20.92
CA HIS A 117 -3.45 -19.05 -21.88
C HIS A 117 -4.59 -20.01 -21.51
N MET A 118 -4.78 -20.29 -20.21
CA MET A 118 -5.89 -21.14 -19.74
C MET A 118 -7.25 -20.44 -19.88
N GLU A 119 -7.31 -19.14 -19.61
CA GLU A 119 -8.51 -18.32 -19.81
C GLU A 119 -8.90 -18.25 -21.30
N GLU A 120 -7.93 -18.08 -22.20
CA GLU A 120 -8.15 -18.10 -23.65
C GLU A 120 -8.68 -19.45 -24.15
N LYS A 121 -8.36 -20.54 -23.45
CA LYS A 121 -8.94 -21.88 -23.70
C LYS A 121 -10.32 -22.09 -23.09
N GLY A 122 -10.82 -21.15 -22.29
CA GLY A 122 -12.08 -21.28 -21.56
C GLY A 122 -11.99 -22.17 -20.32
N GLU A 123 -10.78 -22.48 -19.83
CA GLU A 123 -10.57 -23.25 -18.61
C GLU A 123 -10.53 -22.33 -17.38
N VAL A 124 -11.19 -22.75 -16.29
CA VAL A 124 -11.17 -22.01 -15.02
C VAL A 124 -9.99 -22.47 -14.17
N VAL A 125 -9.00 -21.59 -13.99
CA VAL A 125 -7.85 -21.88 -13.15
C VAL A 125 -8.25 -21.79 -11.67
N ASN A 126 -8.00 -22.86 -10.91
CA ASN A 126 -8.26 -22.91 -9.48
C ASN A 126 -6.97 -22.70 -8.64
N SER A 127 -7.13 -22.44 -7.35
CA SER A 127 -5.99 -22.18 -6.44
C SER A 127 -5.01 -23.35 -6.30
N PRO A 128 -5.45 -24.63 -6.22
CA PRO A 128 -4.54 -25.77 -6.24
C PRO A 128 -3.69 -25.84 -7.50
N MET A 129 -4.30 -25.67 -8.68
CA MET A 129 -3.59 -25.68 -9.97
C MET A 129 -2.55 -24.56 -10.05
N LEU A 130 -2.86 -23.35 -9.55
CA LEU A 130 -1.88 -22.26 -9.46
C LEU A 130 -0.70 -22.61 -8.57
N SER A 131 -0.96 -23.29 -7.45
CA SER A 131 0.08 -23.64 -6.49
C SER A 131 1.03 -24.68 -7.06
N GLU A 132 0.49 -25.73 -7.70
CA GLU A 132 1.26 -26.76 -8.37
C GLU A 132 2.03 -26.22 -9.58
N LYS A 133 1.37 -25.39 -10.40
CA LYS A 133 2.03 -24.76 -11.55
C LYS A 133 3.16 -23.83 -11.14
N ARG A 134 2.96 -23.07 -10.07
CA ARG A 134 3.98 -22.20 -9.49
C ARG A 134 5.19 -23.01 -9.02
N ALA A 135 4.99 -24.14 -8.34
CA ALA A 135 6.09 -25.01 -7.90
C ALA A 135 6.92 -25.51 -9.09
N ILE A 136 6.26 -25.89 -10.20
CA ILE A 136 6.94 -26.29 -11.44
C ILE A 136 7.78 -25.12 -11.99
N PHE A 137 7.26 -23.90 -11.98
CA PHE A 137 8.03 -22.74 -12.42
C PHE A 137 9.20 -22.42 -11.49
N GLU A 138 9.02 -22.52 -10.18
CA GLU A 138 10.11 -22.32 -9.21
C GLU A 138 11.26 -23.31 -9.44
N GLU A 139 10.95 -24.59 -9.70
CA GLU A 139 11.94 -25.60 -10.09
C GLU A 139 12.62 -25.25 -11.43
N GLN A 140 11.84 -24.88 -12.46
CA GLN A 140 12.37 -24.52 -13.78
C GLN A 140 13.27 -23.28 -13.76
N PHE A 141 12.94 -22.28 -12.94
CA PHE A 141 13.72 -21.06 -12.77
C PHE A 141 14.82 -21.20 -11.70
N SER A 142 15.00 -22.40 -11.11
CA SER A 142 15.98 -22.66 -10.05
C SER A 142 15.85 -21.69 -8.87
N VAL A 143 14.61 -21.31 -8.54
CA VAL A 143 14.28 -20.45 -7.41
C VAL A 143 14.10 -21.35 -6.17
N PRO A 144 14.84 -21.09 -5.07
CA PRO A 144 14.75 -21.89 -3.85
C PRO A 144 13.48 -21.67 -3.04
#